data_AF-A0A059F1R6-F1
#
_entry.id   AF-A0A059F1R6-F1
#
_cell.length_a   1.000
_cell.length_b   1.000
_cell.length_c   1.000
_cell.angle_alpha   90.00
_cell.angle_beta   90.00
_cell.angle_gamma   90.00
#
_symmetry.space_group_name_H-M   'P 1'
#
loop_
_entity.id
_entity.type
_entity.pdbx_description
1 polymer ?
#
loop_
_entity_poly.entity_id
_entity_poly.type
_entity_poly.pdbx_seq_one_letter_code
_entity_poly.pdbx_strand_id
1 'polypeptide(L)' 'ERTTERRIFLVEVTKKNTETFQEIIKKYIHKNSIIYTDCWKAYNGIDNYFAAHYSINPSKDFVDEFAGIH' A
#
# COMPACT_ATOMS: atom_id res chain seq x y z
N GLU A 1 -1.00 0.28 9.13
CA GLU A 1 -2.02 1.24 9.61
C GLU A 1 -1.38 2.17 10.65
N ARG A 2 -1.61 3.50 10.59
CA ARG A 2 -0.97 4.49 11.49
C ARG A 2 -1.83 4.81 12.73
N THR A 3 -2.66 3.87 13.17
CA THR A 3 -3.41 3.95 14.43
C THR A 3 -2.55 3.39 15.57
N THR A 4 -2.96 3.64 16.81
CA THR A 4 -2.34 3.03 18.01
C THR A 4 -2.40 1.51 17.97
N GLU A 5 -3.42 0.94 17.31
CA GLU A 5 -3.65 -0.51 17.24
C GLU A 5 -2.76 -1.21 16.20
N ARG A 6 -2.23 -0.47 15.20
CA ARG A 6 -1.34 -0.99 14.15
C ARG A 6 -1.81 -2.32 13.55
N ARG A 7 -3.07 -2.37 13.11
CA ARG A 7 -3.70 -3.60 12.59
C ARG A 7 -2.95 -4.12 11.36
N ILE A 8 -2.83 -5.45 11.29
CA ILE A 8 -2.21 -6.19 10.19
C ILE A 8 -3.21 -7.25 9.72
N PHE A 9 -3.33 -7.41 8.41
CA PHE A 9 -4.08 -8.50 7.80
C PHE A 9 -3.18 -9.23 6.79
N LEU A 10 -3.31 -10.55 6.74
CA LEU A 10 -2.59 -11.40 5.78
C LEU A 10 -3.61 -12.22 4.99
N VAL A 11 -3.46 -12.24 3.68
CA VAL A 11 -4.36 -12.97 2.76
C VAL A 11 -3.50 -13.80 1.84
N GLU A 12 -3.81 -15.09 1.72
CA GLU A 12 -3.21 -15.94 0.71
C GLU A 12 -3.73 -15.56 -0.67
N VAL A 13 -2.81 -15.37 -1.62
CA VAL A 13 -3.16 -14.98 -2.99
C VAL A 13 -2.68 -16.05 -3.97
N THR A 14 -3.62 -16.79 -4.55
CA THR A 14 -3.32 -17.86 -5.51
C THR A 14 -2.80 -17.33 -6.85
N LYS A 15 -3.23 -16.13 -7.25
CA LYS A 15 -2.81 -15.47 -8.50
C LYS A 15 -2.29 -14.05 -8.23
N LYS A 16 -0.99 -13.86 -8.37
CA LYS A 16 -0.32 -12.57 -8.18
C LYS A 16 -0.45 -11.69 -9.43
N ASN A 17 -1.65 -11.15 -9.67
CA ASN A 17 -1.92 -10.21 -10.75
C ASN A 17 -2.55 -8.90 -10.23
N THR A 18 -2.54 -7.87 -11.07
CA THR A 18 -3.07 -6.53 -10.74
C THR A 18 -4.52 -6.57 -10.29
N GLU A 19 -5.37 -7.29 -11.02
CA GLU A 19 -6.80 -7.38 -10.74
C GLU A 19 -7.08 -7.96 -9.34
N THR A 20 -6.47 -9.11 -9.03
CA THR A 20 -6.62 -9.76 -7.73
C THR A 20 -6.16 -8.86 -6.59
N PHE A 21 -5.05 -8.13 -6.79
CA PHE A 21 -4.54 -7.24 -5.77
C PHE A 21 -5.46 -6.03 -5.55
N GLN A 22 -5.94 -5.42 -6.63
CA GLN A 22 -6.87 -4.29 -6.56
C GLN A 22 -8.19 -4.67 -5.88
N GLU A 23 -8.73 -5.87 -6.16
CA GLU A 23 -9.94 -6.36 -5.50
C GLU A 23 -9.73 -6.54 -4.00
N ILE A 24 -8.59 -7.11 -3.57
CA ILE A 24 -8.26 -7.29 -2.16
C ILE A 24 -8.17 -5.94 -1.45
N ILE A 25 -7.38 -5.00 -1.96
CA ILE A 25 -7.21 -3.71 -1.28
C ILE A 25 -8.51 -2.91 -1.21
N LYS A 26 -9.35 -2.93 -2.25
CA LYS A 26 -10.64 -2.23 -2.25
C LYS A 26 -11.62 -2.84 -1.26
N LYS A 27 -11.53 -4.16 -1.04
CA LYS A 27 -12.38 -4.88 -0.08
C LYS A 27 -12.00 -4.61 1.37
N TYR A 28 -10.70 -4.50 1.67
CA TYR A 28 -10.22 -4.42 3.06
C TYR A 28 -9.81 -3.02 3.51
N ILE A 29 -9.54 -2.10 2.58
CA ILE A 29 -9.10 -0.74 2.90
C ILE A 29 -10.25 0.23 2.63
N HIS A 30 -10.49 1.12 3.59
CA HIS A 30 -11.52 2.14 3.45
C HIS A 30 -11.14 3.17 2.38
N LYS A 31 -12.09 3.59 1.53
CA LYS A 31 -11.87 4.55 0.43
C LYS A 31 -11.22 5.88 0.87
N ASN A 32 -11.50 6.36 2.08
CA ASN A 32 -10.91 7.61 2.57
C ASN A 32 -9.49 7.44 3.16
N SER A 33 -8.86 6.28 2.95
CA SER A 33 -7.51 6.02 3.47
C SER A 33 -6.44 6.67 2.60
N ILE A 34 -5.34 7.06 3.24
CA ILE A 34 -4.09 7.43 2.58
C ILE A 34 -3.22 6.17 2.49
N ILE A 35 -2.90 5.74 1.28
CA ILE A 35 -2.18 4.50 1.02
C ILE A 35 -0.72 4.78 0.66
N TYR A 36 0.19 4.03 1.28
CA TYR A 36 1.60 3.97 0.91
C TYR A 36 1.90 2.55 0.42
N THR A 37 2.43 2.42 -0.80
CA THR A 37 2.84 1.13 -1.37
C THR A 37 4.28 1.20 -1.85
N ASP A 38 4.89 0.04 -2.07
CA ASP A 38 6.11 -0.02 -2.87
C ASP A 38 5.81 0.30 -4.35
N CYS A 39 6.84 0.54 -5.17
CA CYS A 39 6.72 0.89 -6.59
C CYS A 39 6.29 -0.28 -7.51
N TRP A 40 5.57 -1.30 -7.01
CA TRP A 40 5.10 -2.40 -7.85
C TRP A 40 3.96 -1.98 -8.78
N LYS A 41 4.07 -2.37 -10.05
CA LYS A 41 3.16 -1.96 -11.13
C LYS A 41 1.68 -2.34 -10.90
N ALA A 42 1.40 -3.32 -10.06
CA ALA A 42 0.03 -3.72 -9.72
C ALA A 42 -0.76 -2.62 -8.97
N TYR A 43 -0.08 -1.66 -8.35
CA TYR A 43 -0.73 -0.54 -7.67
C TYR A 43 -1.17 0.58 -8.62
N ASN A 44 -0.85 0.52 -9.91
CA ASN A 44 -1.25 1.56 -10.85
C ASN A 44 -2.79 1.68 -10.93
N GLY A 45 -3.30 2.90 -10.75
CA GLY A 45 -4.72 3.23 -10.89
C GLY A 45 -5.52 3.18 -9.58
N ILE A 46 -4.90 2.81 -8.45
CA ILE A 46 -5.59 2.79 -7.15
C ILE A 46 -5.83 4.20 -6.59
N ASP A 47 -5.07 5.18 -7.06
CA ASP A 47 -5.24 6.61 -6.80
C ASP A 47 -6.66 7.12 -7.14
N ASN A 48 -7.36 6.46 -8.07
CA ASN A 48 -8.73 6.80 -8.45
C ASN A 48 -9.78 6.32 -7.43
N TYR A 49 -9.41 5.39 -6.54
CA TYR A 49 -10.34 4.77 -5.59
C TYR A 49 -10.13 5.25 -4.15
N PHE A 50 -8.92 5.68 -3.80
CA PHE A 50 -8.56 6.09 -2.45
C PHE A 50 -8.32 7.61 -2.34
N ALA A 51 -8.39 8.16 -1.14
CA ALA A 51 -8.19 9.59 -0.91
C ALA A 51 -6.80 10.09 -1.36
N ALA A 52 -5.77 9.27 -1.16
CA ALA A 52 -4.44 9.52 -1.69
C ALA A 52 -3.64 8.23 -1.81
N HIS A 53 -2.73 8.18 -2.79
CA HIS A 53 -1.79 7.08 -2.99
C HIS A 53 -0.38 7.62 -3.21
N TYR A 54 0.57 7.12 -2.43
CA TYR A 54 1.99 7.43 -2.54
C TYR A 54 2.78 6.14 -2.76
N SER A 55 3.69 6.17 -3.73
CA SER A 55 4.64 5.08 -3.96
C SER A 55 5.97 5.44 -3.30
N ILE A 56 6.46 4.57 -2.42
CA ILE A 56 7.77 4.66 -1.80
C ILE A 56 8.69 3.71 -2.54
N ASN A 57 9.87 4.17 -2.97
CA ASN A 57 10.83 3.30 -3.62
C ASN A 57 11.76 2.71 -2.55
N PRO A 58 11.59 1.44 -2.13
CA PRO A 58 12.42 0.85 -1.07
C PRO A 58 13.91 0.80 -1.40
N SER A 59 14.33 0.94 -2.67
CA SER A 59 15.75 1.03 -3.02
C SER A 59 16.33 2.44 -2.94
N LYS A 60 15.50 3.49 -2.93
CA LYS A 60 15.94 4.90 -2.90
C LYS A 60 15.57 5.61 -1.60
N ASP A 61 14.37 5.37 -1.08
CA ASP A 61 13.86 5.95 0.18
C ASP A 61 14.43 5.29 1.43
N PHE A 62 15.02 4.08 1.33
CA PHE A 62 15.65 3.41 2.47
C PHE A 62 17.03 4.00 2.82
N VAL A 63 17.53 4.92 1.99
CA VAL A 63 18.77 5.67 2.19
C VAL A 63 18.41 7.12 2.50
N ASP A 64 17.57 7.35 3.51
CA ASP A 64 17.41 8.68 4.10
C ASP A 64 17.61 8.55 5.62
N GLU A 65 18.81 8.94 6.06
CA GLU A 65 19.26 8.96 7.46
C GLU A 65 18.43 9.92 8.34
N PHE A 66 17.49 10.68 7.76
CA PHE A 66 16.66 11.65 8.48
C PHE A 66 15.23 11.19 8.78
N ALA A 67 14.72 10.12 8.16
CA ALA A 67 13.31 9.77 8.31
C ALA A 67 12.95 8.98 9.59
N GLY A 68 13.94 8.50 10.36
CA GLY A 68 13.69 7.87 11.67
C GLY A 68 12.72 6.69 11.65
N ILE A 69 12.62 5.97 10.52
CA ILE A 69 11.85 4.74 10.43
C ILE A 69 12.81 3.57 10.61
N HIS A 70 12.87 3.06 11.85
CA HIS A 70 13.34 1.73 12.19
C HIS A 70 12.15 0.90 12.69
#